data_AF-A0A9D1YTP4-F1
#
_entry.id   AF-A0A9D1YTP4-F1
#
_cell.length_a   1.000
_cell.length_b   1.000
_cell.length_c   1.000
_cell.angle_alpha   90.00
_cell.angle_beta   90.00
_cell.angle_gamma   90.00
#
_symmetry.space_group_name_H-M   'P 1'
#
loop_
_entity.id
_entity.type
_entity.pdbx_description
1 polymer ?
#
loop_
_entity_poly.entity_id
_entity_poly.type
_entity_poly.pdbx_seq_one_letter_code
_entity_poly.pdbx_strand_id
1 'polypeptide(L)'
;MRKIIRGIVLAAAAVIFIVSCINLFQIFSEYHRGETEYVQIQEYAVLPEEEETTAETDDFPMPDIDFDALVEINADFCAWLSIPALDLNYPVVWNGNNETYLTRTFEGESNSAGCLFVDAANRPDFLDRNTIIYGHNMKNGSMFGSLSDFQQKEELAEEEPYFYLYTEDAAMRFQIISYYTTTGDSSTYSLVNTDGEYDAYLRHILQNSQFSGYEGGLPEGRPAVV
;
A
#
# COMPACT_ATOMS: atom_id res chain seq x y z
N MET A 1 -28.46 -50.44 14.83
CA MET A 1 -28.10 -49.65 13.63
C MET A 1 -28.23 -48.14 13.81
N ARG A 2 -29.41 -47.55 14.06
CA ARG A 2 -29.59 -46.08 14.17
C ARG A 2 -28.66 -45.36 15.19
N LYS A 3 -28.40 -45.96 16.36
CA LYS A 3 -27.51 -45.37 17.39
C LYS A 3 -26.03 -45.37 16.95
N ILE A 4 -25.58 -46.43 16.28
CA ILE A 4 -24.22 -46.55 15.76
C ILE A 4 -24.00 -45.53 14.63
N ILE A 5 -24.98 -45.42 13.71
CA ILE A 5 -24.95 -44.43 12.62
C ILE A 5 -24.89 -43.00 13.18
N ARG A 6 -25.68 -42.67 14.21
CA ARG A 6 -25.62 -41.36 14.88
C ARG A 6 -24.26 -41.11 15.52
N GLY A 7 -23.67 -42.11 16.18
CA GLY A 7 -22.34 -41.99 16.77
C GLY A 7 -21.26 -41.71 15.72
N ILE A 8 -21.31 -42.40 14.58
CA ILE A 8 -20.38 -42.18 13.46
C ILE A 8 -20.55 -40.77 12.86
N VAL A 9 -21.79 -40.32 12.65
CA VAL A 9 -22.06 -38.97 12.13
C VAL A 9 -21.56 -37.89 13.09
N LEU A 10 -21.80 -38.05 14.41
CA LEU A 10 -21.31 -37.11 15.41
C LEU A 10 -19.78 -37.09 15.48
N ALA A 11 -19.11 -38.24 15.40
CA ALA A 11 -17.66 -38.30 15.36
C ALA A 11 -17.11 -37.61 14.10
N ALA A 12 -17.70 -37.86 12.94
CA ALA A 12 -17.31 -37.19 11.69
C ALA A 12 -17.51 -35.66 11.77
N ALA A 13 -18.65 -35.21 12.31
CA ALA A 13 -18.91 -33.78 12.52
C ALA A 13 -17.91 -33.13 13.49
N ALA A 14 -17.54 -33.84 14.58
CA ALA A 14 -16.53 -33.36 15.52
C ALA A 14 -15.15 -33.23 14.87
N VAL A 15 -14.74 -34.19 14.02
CA VAL A 15 -13.49 -34.11 13.27
C VAL A 15 -13.50 -32.91 12.32
N ILE A 16 -14.58 -32.71 11.55
CA ILE A 16 -14.72 -31.55 10.66
C ILE A 16 -14.63 -30.25 11.45
N PHE A 17 -15.33 -30.16 12.58
CA PHE A 17 -15.30 -28.98 13.45
C PHE A 17 -13.88 -28.68 13.96
N ILE A 18 -13.15 -29.70 14.43
CA ILE A 18 -11.76 -29.54 14.90
C ILE A 18 -10.87 -29.04 13.76
N VAL A 19 -10.97 -29.61 12.56
CA VAL A 19 -10.19 -29.15 11.39
C VAL A 19 -10.53 -27.70 11.03
N SER A 20 -11.81 -27.33 11.05
CA SER A 20 -12.22 -25.94 10.81
C SER A 20 -11.69 -24.98 11.86
N CYS A 21 -11.69 -25.36 13.15
CA CYS A 21 -11.11 -24.54 14.22
C CYS A 21 -9.60 -24.35 14.06
N ILE A 22 -8.86 -25.39 13.66
CA ILE A 22 -7.42 -25.31 13.41
C ILE A 22 -7.14 -24.34 12.26
N ASN A 23 -7.86 -24.47 11.14
CA ASN A 23 -7.69 -23.58 9.99
C ASN A 23 -8.02 -22.12 10.33
N LEU A 24 -9.10 -21.88 11.08
CA LEU A 24 -9.47 -20.53 11.53
C LEU A 24 -8.39 -19.93 12.43
N PHE A 25 -7.85 -20.72 13.38
CA PHE A 25 -6.79 -20.30 14.26
C PHE A 25 -5.50 -19.95 13.49
N GLN A 26 -5.15 -20.74 12.48
CA GLN A 26 -4.00 -20.46 11.62
C GLN A 26 -4.17 -19.14 10.86
N ILE A 27 -5.32 -18.91 10.24
CA ILE A 27 -5.62 -17.64 9.55
C ILE A 27 -5.51 -16.47 10.53
N PHE A 28 -6.18 -16.55 11.68
CA PHE A 28 -6.16 -15.47 12.66
C PHE A 28 -4.74 -15.18 13.19
N SER A 29 -3.96 -16.23 13.46
CA SER A 29 -2.57 -16.11 13.90
C SER A 29 -1.67 -15.48 12.85
N GLU A 30 -1.90 -15.77 11.57
CA GLU A 30 -1.13 -15.21 10.45
C GLU A 30 -1.39 -13.71 10.29
N TYR A 31 -2.67 -13.30 10.32
CA TYR A 31 -3.07 -11.88 10.31
C TYR A 31 -2.45 -11.12 11.47
N HIS A 32 -2.57 -11.66 12.69
CA HIS A 32 -2.06 -10.99 13.87
C HIS A 32 -0.54 -10.84 13.86
N ARG A 33 0.20 -11.84 13.34
CA ARG A 33 1.65 -11.76 13.21
C ARG A 33 2.09 -10.66 12.23
N GLY A 34 1.44 -10.57 11.08
CA GLY A 34 1.76 -9.54 10.08
C GLY A 34 1.44 -8.13 10.60
N GLU A 35 0.26 -7.95 11.23
CA GLU A 35 -0.12 -6.68 11.85
C GLU A 35 0.85 -6.25 12.95
N THR A 36 1.26 -7.19 13.81
CA THR A 36 2.20 -6.91 14.90
C THR A 36 3.58 -6.51 14.35
N GLU A 37 4.07 -7.17 13.31
CA GLU A 37 5.32 -6.80 12.65
C GLU A 37 5.23 -5.37 12.09
N TYR A 38 4.18 -5.06 11.32
CA TYR A 38 4.07 -3.72 10.72
C TYR A 38 3.87 -2.61 11.74
N VAL A 39 3.16 -2.85 12.85
CA VAL A 39 3.09 -1.89 13.96
C VAL A 39 4.47 -1.62 14.55
N GLN A 40 5.33 -2.63 14.68
CA GLN A 40 6.71 -2.43 15.15
C GLN A 40 7.57 -1.69 14.12
N ILE A 41 7.40 -1.98 12.83
CA ILE A 41 8.12 -1.28 11.77
C ILE A 41 7.72 0.21 11.70
N GLN A 42 6.47 0.56 12.01
CA GLN A 42 6.03 1.95 12.09
C GLN A 42 6.75 2.77 13.18
N GLU A 43 7.32 2.14 14.21
CA GLU A 43 8.10 2.85 15.23
C GLU A 43 9.39 3.47 14.68
N TYR A 44 9.88 3.03 13.50
CA TYR A 44 11.05 3.60 12.81
C TYR A 44 10.73 4.83 11.97
N ALA A 45 9.46 5.24 11.89
CA ALA A 45 9.01 6.41 11.13
C ALA A 45 7.99 7.21 11.96
N VAL A 46 8.49 8.05 12.86
CA VAL A 46 7.65 8.83 13.76
C VAL A 46 7.18 10.09 13.02
N LEU A 47 5.89 10.14 12.71
CA LEU A 47 5.26 11.35 12.17
C LEU A 47 5.30 12.46 13.23
N PRO A 48 5.58 13.72 12.84
CA PRO A 48 5.48 14.84 13.77
C PRO A 48 4.05 14.92 14.33
N GLU A 49 3.91 15.10 15.65
CA GLU A 49 2.61 15.48 16.22
C GLU A 49 2.20 16.82 15.58
N GLU A 50 0.91 16.98 15.26
CA GLU A 50 0.33 18.25 14.80
C GLU A 50 0.54 19.34 15.89
N GLU A 51 1.73 19.94 15.94
CA GLU A 51 1.89 21.23 16.60
C GLU A 51 1.15 22.26 15.74
N GLU A 52 0.38 23.14 16.38
CA GLU A 52 -0.25 24.29 15.72
C GLU A 52 0.83 25.23 15.14
N THR A 53 1.36 24.91 13.97
CA THR A 53 2.37 25.74 13.30
C THR A 53 1.70 26.81 12.45
N THR A 54 2.06 28.05 12.78
CA THR A 54 1.63 29.29 12.13
C THR A 54 1.99 29.33 10.65
N ALA A 55 0.98 29.19 9.78
CA ALA A 55 0.70 29.77 8.45
C ALA A 55 1.79 30.28 7.46
N GLU A 56 3.10 30.12 7.67
CA GLU A 56 4.14 30.68 6.76
C GLU A 56 5.28 29.73 6.32
N THR A 57 5.18 28.43 6.55
CA THR A 57 6.08 27.42 5.96
C THR A 57 5.27 26.42 5.14
N ASP A 58 5.76 26.00 3.96
CA ASP A 58 5.16 24.92 3.16
C ASP A 58 4.96 23.71 4.08
N ASP A 59 3.71 23.32 4.27
CA ASP A 59 3.23 22.36 5.28
C ASP A 59 3.53 20.93 4.82
N PHE A 60 4.81 20.66 4.56
CA PHE A 60 5.28 19.36 4.16
C PHE A 60 5.58 18.55 5.41
N PRO A 61 4.82 17.47 5.71
CA PRO A 61 5.08 16.63 6.86
C PRO A 61 6.44 15.95 6.70
N MET A 62 7.32 16.11 7.69
CA MET A 62 8.63 15.47 7.70
C MET A 62 8.75 14.54 8.91
N PRO A 63 8.44 13.23 8.76
CA PRO A 63 8.66 12.23 9.81
C PRO A 63 10.15 12.08 10.13
N ASP A 64 10.43 11.73 11.38
CA ASP A 64 11.74 11.23 11.80
C ASP A 64 11.81 9.74 11.42
N ILE A 65 12.53 9.44 10.33
CA ILE A 65 12.68 8.09 9.78
C ILE A 65 14.11 7.61 10.01
N ASP A 66 14.25 6.48 10.69
CA ASP A 66 15.53 5.78 10.86
C ASP A 66 15.82 4.90 9.62
N PHE A 67 16.31 5.56 8.55
CA PHE A 67 16.64 4.89 7.29
C PHE A 67 17.71 3.81 7.48
N ASP A 68 18.74 4.07 8.29
CA ASP A 68 19.82 3.12 8.54
C ASP A 68 19.30 1.82 9.16
N ALA A 69 18.43 1.91 10.17
CA ALA A 69 17.83 0.73 10.79
C ALA A 69 16.91 -0.04 9.84
N LEU A 70 16.11 0.67 9.02
CA LEU A 70 15.23 0.04 8.03
C LEU A 70 16.03 -0.71 6.96
N VAL A 71 17.15 -0.14 6.49
CA VAL A 71 18.07 -0.81 5.56
C VAL A 71 18.76 -2.02 6.21
N GLU A 72 19.10 -1.94 7.51
CA GLU A 72 19.68 -3.08 8.25
C GLU A 72 18.69 -4.25 8.38
N ILE A 73 17.41 -3.95 8.64
CA ILE A 73 16.33 -4.95 8.67
C ILE A 73 16.13 -5.57 7.29
N ASN A 74 16.05 -4.73 6.25
CA ASN A 74 15.86 -5.19 4.89
C ASN A 74 16.60 -4.33 3.86
N ALA A 75 17.62 -4.92 3.24
CA ALA A 75 18.43 -4.25 2.21
C ALA A 75 17.68 -3.93 0.92
N ASP A 76 16.47 -4.49 0.71
CA ASP A 76 15.60 -4.14 -0.43
C ASP A 76 14.76 -2.88 -0.15
N PHE A 77 14.82 -2.28 1.06
CA PHE A 77 14.13 -1.04 1.40
C PHE A 77 14.56 0.11 0.49
N CYS A 78 13.57 0.85 -0.05
CA CYS A 78 13.83 1.98 -0.95
C CYS A 78 13.07 3.26 -0.59
N ALA A 79 11.94 3.18 0.12
CA ALA A 79 11.21 4.36 0.59
C ALA A 79 10.25 4.04 1.72
N TRP A 80 9.84 5.08 2.44
CA TRP A 80 8.65 5.07 3.29
C TRP A 80 7.47 5.72 2.58
N LEU A 81 6.31 5.07 2.55
CA LEU A 81 5.07 5.62 2.00
C LEU A 81 4.14 6.05 3.14
N SER A 82 3.65 7.29 3.06
CA SER A 82 2.63 7.83 3.94
C SER A 82 1.43 8.36 3.15
N ILE A 83 0.22 7.95 3.51
CA ILE A 83 -1.05 8.53 3.02
C ILE A 83 -1.85 8.91 4.27
N PRO A 84 -1.73 10.15 4.78
CA PRO A 84 -2.29 10.50 6.08
C PRO A 84 -3.83 10.45 6.10
N ALA A 85 -4.47 10.79 4.97
CA ALA A 85 -5.92 10.65 4.78
C ALA A 85 -6.46 9.23 5.07
N LEU A 86 -5.60 8.21 5.03
CA LEU A 86 -5.94 6.80 5.30
C LEU A 86 -5.21 6.22 6.52
N ASP A 87 -4.47 7.03 7.27
CA ASP A 87 -3.55 6.58 8.33
C ASP A 87 -2.62 5.44 7.86
N LEU A 88 -2.19 5.52 6.60
CA LEU A 88 -1.40 4.48 5.94
C LEU A 88 0.07 4.88 6.00
N ASN A 89 0.88 4.06 6.66
CA ASN A 89 2.32 4.30 6.83
C ASN A 89 3.07 2.97 6.74
N TYR A 90 3.82 2.74 5.65
CA TYR A 90 4.48 1.46 5.39
C TYR A 90 5.85 1.63 4.72
N PRO A 91 6.80 0.72 4.99
CA PRO A 91 8.00 0.63 4.18
C PRO A 91 7.67 0.10 2.78
N VAL A 92 8.42 0.57 1.79
CA VAL A 92 8.36 0.14 0.40
C VAL A 92 9.71 -0.44 0.02
N VAL A 93 9.67 -1.60 -0.64
CA VAL A 93 10.87 -2.33 -1.07
C VAL A 93 10.95 -2.46 -2.58
N TRP A 94 12.14 -2.72 -3.10
CA TRP A 94 12.35 -3.09 -4.50
C TRP A 94 13.44 -4.13 -4.61
N ASN A 95 13.13 -5.26 -5.26
CA ASN A 95 14.07 -6.38 -5.40
C ASN A 95 14.15 -6.96 -6.83
N GLY A 96 13.75 -6.15 -7.83
CA GLY A 96 13.84 -6.51 -9.25
C GLY A 96 12.92 -7.65 -9.68
N ASN A 97 11.90 -8.02 -8.89
CA ASN A 97 10.84 -8.94 -9.29
C ASN A 97 9.50 -8.58 -8.61
N ASN A 98 8.39 -9.06 -9.18
CA ASN A 98 7.04 -8.78 -8.68
C ASN A 98 6.45 -9.93 -7.85
N GLU A 99 7.27 -10.89 -7.41
CA GLU A 99 6.78 -12.15 -6.81
C GLU A 99 7.15 -12.29 -5.33
N THR A 100 8.34 -11.85 -4.94
CA THR A 100 8.89 -12.13 -3.60
C THR A 100 8.02 -11.54 -2.50
N TYR A 101 7.72 -10.25 -2.60
CA TYR A 101 6.99 -9.50 -1.56
C TYR A 101 5.47 -9.64 -1.65
N LEU A 102 4.96 -10.48 -2.57
CA LEU A 102 3.55 -10.90 -2.53
C LEU A 102 3.24 -11.77 -1.32
N THR A 103 4.20 -12.51 -0.78
CA THR A 103 3.96 -13.42 0.36
C THR A 103 5.08 -13.36 1.41
N ARG A 104 5.81 -12.25 1.40
CA ARG A 104 6.95 -12.00 2.28
C ARG A 104 6.82 -10.62 2.90
N THR A 105 6.94 -10.55 4.22
CA THR A 105 6.88 -9.30 4.98
C THR A 105 8.18 -8.50 4.86
N PHE A 106 8.23 -7.33 5.49
CA PHE A 106 9.41 -6.48 5.48
C PHE A 106 10.62 -7.16 6.14
N GLU A 107 10.43 -7.88 7.25
CA GLU A 107 11.52 -8.63 7.90
C GLU A 107 11.92 -9.94 7.16
N GLY A 108 11.24 -10.25 6.05
CA GLY A 108 11.54 -11.43 5.25
C GLY A 108 10.80 -12.71 5.68
N GLU A 109 9.78 -12.60 6.53
CA GLU A 109 8.96 -13.72 6.98
C GLU A 109 7.83 -14.05 5.99
N SER A 110 7.42 -15.32 5.93
CA SER A 110 6.32 -15.72 5.04
C SER A 110 4.96 -15.33 5.64
N ASN A 111 4.20 -14.48 4.96
CA ASN A 111 2.89 -13.98 5.37
C ASN A 111 2.06 -13.53 4.16
N SER A 112 0.76 -13.81 4.17
CA SER A 112 -0.18 -13.37 3.12
C SER A 112 -0.36 -11.84 3.01
N ALA A 113 -0.02 -11.06 4.05
CA ALA A 113 -0.02 -9.60 3.98
C ALA A 113 1.05 -9.04 3.04
N GLY A 114 2.14 -9.78 2.80
CA GLY A 114 3.26 -9.34 1.97
C GLY A 114 3.92 -8.06 2.50
N CYS A 115 4.53 -7.30 1.60
CA CYS A 115 5.07 -5.96 1.82
C CYS A 115 4.66 -5.04 0.65
N LEU A 116 4.70 -3.72 0.82
CA LEU A 116 4.58 -2.83 -0.33
C LEU A 116 5.85 -2.91 -1.17
N PHE A 117 5.72 -3.07 -2.48
CA PHE A 117 6.88 -3.18 -3.37
C PHE A 117 6.70 -2.44 -4.69
N VAL A 118 7.79 -1.88 -5.19
CA VAL A 118 7.86 -1.21 -6.49
C VAL A 118 7.92 -2.26 -7.62
N ASP A 119 7.27 -1.99 -8.76
CA ASP A 119 7.36 -2.85 -9.94
C ASP A 119 8.81 -3.07 -10.38
N ALA A 120 9.14 -4.30 -10.75
CA ALA A 120 10.47 -4.72 -11.18
C ALA A 120 11.03 -3.94 -12.37
N ALA A 121 10.16 -3.42 -13.25
CA ALA A 121 10.56 -2.62 -14.39
C ALA A 121 10.69 -1.12 -14.06
N ASN A 122 10.27 -0.70 -12.87
CA ASN A 122 10.52 0.64 -12.35
C ASN A 122 11.86 0.74 -11.61
N ARG A 123 12.37 1.96 -11.53
CA ARG A 123 13.56 2.32 -10.74
C ARG A 123 13.16 2.61 -9.28
N PRO A 124 13.97 2.21 -8.30
CA PRO A 124 13.70 2.45 -6.88
C PRO A 124 13.93 3.91 -6.45
N ASP A 125 14.33 4.80 -7.36
CA ASP A 125 14.52 6.24 -7.10
C ASP A 125 13.26 7.07 -7.38
N PHE A 126 12.16 6.42 -7.82
CA PHE A 126 10.88 7.06 -8.13
C PHE A 126 10.94 8.14 -9.23
N LEU A 127 12.03 8.16 -10.03
CA LEU A 127 12.24 9.12 -11.11
C LEU A 127 11.73 8.61 -12.46
N ASP A 128 10.96 7.53 -12.51
CA ASP A 128 10.24 7.15 -13.71
C ASP A 128 9.07 8.09 -13.98
N ARG A 129 8.51 8.03 -15.19
CA ARG A 129 7.31 8.83 -15.53
C ARG A 129 6.06 8.30 -14.84
N ASN A 130 6.04 7.01 -14.52
CA ASN A 130 4.99 6.32 -13.80
C ASN A 130 5.65 5.22 -12.98
N THR A 131 5.65 5.37 -11.66
CA THR A 131 6.16 4.36 -10.73
C THR A 131 4.98 3.63 -10.11
N ILE A 132 4.95 2.31 -10.24
CA ILE A 132 3.86 1.48 -9.71
C ILE A 132 4.33 0.86 -8.40
N ILE A 133 3.57 1.10 -7.33
CA ILE A 133 3.74 0.44 -6.04
C ILE A 133 2.57 -0.53 -5.87
N TYR A 134 2.87 -1.77 -5.53
CA TYR A 134 1.91 -2.82 -5.23
C TYR A 134 1.80 -3.04 -3.73
N GLY A 135 0.61 -3.44 -3.29
CA GLY A 135 0.31 -3.85 -1.93
C GLY A 135 -0.99 -4.63 -1.90
N HIS A 136 -1.16 -5.52 -0.91
CA HIS A 136 -2.37 -6.32 -0.81
C HIS A 136 -3.58 -5.50 -0.36
N ASN A 137 -4.74 -5.81 -0.94
CA ASN A 137 -6.02 -5.32 -0.44
C ASN A 137 -6.53 -6.24 0.68
N MET A 138 -6.05 -6.00 1.90
CA MET A 138 -6.36 -6.82 3.06
C MET A 138 -7.75 -6.51 3.62
N LYS A 139 -8.48 -7.54 4.05
CA LYS A 139 -9.86 -7.39 4.59
C LYS A 139 -9.94 -6.65 5.92
N ASN A 140 -8.85 -6.58 6.67
CA ASN A 140 -8.75 -5.80 7.90
C ASN A 140 -8.34 -4.34 7.65
N GLY A 141 -8.18 -3.91 6.40
CA GLY A 141 -7.78 -2.53 6.04
C GLY A 141 -6.27 -2.29 5.99
N SER A 142 -5.45 -3.22 6.50
CA SER A 142 -3.99 -3.11 6.44
C SER A 142 -3.44 -3.12 5.01
N MET A 143 -2.15 -2.79 4.86
CA MET A 143 -1.47 -2.66 3.57
C MET A 143 -2.23 -1.66 2.67
N PHE A 144 -2.69 -2.06 1.49
CA PHE A 144 -3.51 -1.24 0.58
C PHE A 144 -5.01 -1.51 0.71
N GLY A 145 -5.47 -2.18 1.78
CA GLY A 145 -6.89 -2.44 2.03
C GLY A 145 -7.72 -1.15 2.15
N SER A 146 -7.16 -0.13 2.82
CA SER A 146 -7.80 1.17 3.04
C SER A 146 -7.88 2.04 1.78
N LEU A 147 -7.17 1.74 0.68
CA LEU A 147 -7.31 2.50 -0.58
C LEU A 147 -8.75 2.48 -1.12
N SER A 148 -9.53 1.44 -0.78
CA SER A 148 -10.94 1.36 -1.15
C SER A 148 -11.85 2.36 -0.41
N ASP A 149 -11.36 3.01 0.65
CA ASP A 149 -12.12 4.01 1.38
C ASP A 149 -12.26 5.32 0.60
N PHE A 150 -11.31 5.65 -0.30
CA PHE A 150 -11.47 6.79 -1.22
C PHE A 150 -12.72 6.67 -2.10
N GLN A 151 -13.14 5.45 -2.46
CA GLN A 151 -14.38 5.23 -3.22
C GLN A 151 -15.64 5.38 -2.37
N GLN A 152 -15.51 5.25 -1.05
CA GLN A 152 -16.63 5.29 -0.10
C GLN A 152 -16.80 6.69 0.52
N LYS A 153 -15.72 7.44 0.63
CA LYS A 153 -15.59 8.74 1.30
C LYS A 153 -14.70 9.64 0.45
N GLU A 154 -15.32 10.33 -0.49
CA GLU A 154 -14.60 11.23 -1.41
C GLU A 154 -13.91 12.38 -0.64
N GLU A 155 -14.49 12.80 0.49
CA GLU A 155 -13.95 13.84 1.36
C GLU A 155 -12.50 13.59 1.80
N LEU A 156 -12.07 12.32 1.92
CA LEU A 156 -10.69 11.97 2.28
C LEU A 156 -9.68 12.50 1.25
N ALA A 157 -10.01 12.39 -0.04
CA ALA A 157 -9.15 12.89 -1.11
C ALA A 157 -9.39 14.37 -1.42
N GLU A 158 -10.51 14.96 -0.99
CA GLU A 158 -10.77 16.40 -1.16
C GLU A 158 -10.08 17.24 -0.09
N GLU A 159 -10.12 16.81 1.17
CA GLU A 159 -9.55 17.53 2.31
C GLU A 159 -8.03 17.37 2.37
N GLU A 160 -7.53 16.16 2.11
CA GLU A 160 -6.11 15.85 2.13
C GLU A 160 -5.68 15.12 0.84
N PRO A 161 -5.55 15.85 -0.29
CA PRO A 161 -5.33 15.29 -1.63
C PRO A 161 -3.88 14.83 -1.86
N TYR A 162 -3.13 14.50 -0.81
CA TYR A 162 -1.70 14.25 -0.90
C TYR A 162 -1.28 12.91 -0.29
N PHE A 163 -0.25 12.32 -0.89
CA PHE A 163 0.55 11.27 -0.28
C PHE A 163 2.03 11.56 -0.44
N TYR A 164 2.84 10.92 0.39
CA TYR A 164 4.25 11.24 0.55
C TYR A 164 5.11 10.00 0.42
N LEU A 165 6.21 10.13 -0.30
CA LEU A 165 7.29 9.15 -0.33
C LEU A 165 8.56 9.78 0.22
N TYR A 166 9.17 9.09 1.17
CA TYR A 166 10.42 9.52 1.80
C TYR A 166 11.52 8.52 1.47
N THR A 167 12.60 8.99 0.90
CA THR A 167 13.86 8.27 0.72
C THR A 167 14.93 8.93 1.58
N GLU A 168 16.09 8.29 1.71
CA GLU A 168 17.24 8.87 2.43
C GLU A 168 17.66 10.24 1.82
N ASP A 169 17.50 10.39 0.51
CA ASP A 169 17.95 11.56 -0.24
C ASP A 169 16.85 12.63 -0.47
N ALA A 170 15.57 12.26 -0.41
CA ALA A 170 14.47 13.13 -0.84
C ALA A 170 13.15 12.84 -0.13
N ALA A 171 12.35 13.89 0.02
CA ALA A 171 10.96 13.80 0.42
C ALA A 171 10.07 14.32 -0.73
N MET A 172 9.11 13.51 -1.17
CA MET A 172 8.31 13.76 -2.36
C MET A 172 6.82 13.82 -2.00
N ARG A 173 6.13 14.89 -2.40
CA ARG A 173 4.67 15.05 -2.28
C ARG A 173 4.00 14.76 -3.62
N PHE A 174 3.04 13.86 -3.61
CA PHE A 174 2.23 13.49 -4.76
C PHE A 174 0.79 13.90 -4.53
N GLN A 175 0.16 14.50 -5.53
CA GLN A 175 -1.27 14.81 -5.49
C GLN A 175 -2.08 13.62 -6.00
N ILE A 176 -3.11 13.24 -5.27
CA ILE A 176 -4.13 12.29 -5.71
C ILE A 176 -4.97 13.00 -6.77
N ILE A 177 -4.91 12.51 -8.01
CA ILE A 177 -5.69 13.04 -9.12
C ILE A 177 -6.73 12.05 -9.64
N SER A 178 -6.62 10.77 -9.27
CA SER A 178 -7.55 9.74 -9.68
C SER A 178 -7.50 8.51 -8.78
N TYR A 179 -8.66 7.92 -8.52
CA TYR A 179 -8.82 6.56 -8.01
C TYR A 179 -9.96 5.86 -8.75
N TYR A 180 -9.82 4.55 -9.00
CA TYR A 180 -10.86 3.71 -9.59
C TYR A 180 -10.50 2.24 -9.47
N THR A 181 -11.50 1.37 -9.58
CA THR A 181 -11.31 -0.08 -9.65
C THR A 181 -11.07 -0.53 -11.09
N THR A 182 -10.06 -1.37 -11.32
CA THR A 182 -9.73 -1.90 -12.64
C THR A 182 -9.38 -3.39 -12.60
N THR A 183 -9.18 -4.02 -13.76
CA THR A 183 -8.79 -5.44 -13.86
C THR A 183 -7.27 -5.60 -13.80
N GLY A 184 -6.78 -6.79 -13.43
CA GLY A 184 -5.34 -7.06 -13.30
C GLY A 184 -4.54 -6.97 -14.62
N ASP A 185 -5.22 -6.99 -15.76
CA ASP A 185 -4.65 -6.85 -17.11
C ASP A 185 -4.87 -5.45 -17.71
N SER A 186 -5.29 -4.48 -16.89
CA SER A 186 -5.54 -3.10 -17.30
C SER A 186 -4.29 -2.37 -17.78
N SER A 187 -4.46 -1.46 -18.74
CA SER A 187 -3.41 -0.53 -19.17
C SER A 187 -2.95 0.45 -18.08
N THR A 188 -3.65 0.49 -16.94
CA THR A 188 -3.26 1.29 -15.75
C THR A 188 -1.86 0.89 -15.23
N TYR A 189 -1.45 -0.36 -15.46
CA TYR A 189 -0.13 -0.87 -15.06
C TYR A 189 0.92 -0.76 -16.16
N SER A 190 0.69 0.03 -17.21
CA SER A 190 1.65 0.19 -18.31
C SER A 190 2.82 1.07 -17.88
N LEU A 191 4.02 0.68 -18.30
CA LEU A 191 5.20 1.55 -18.25
C LEU A 191 5.02 2.71 -19.22
N VAL A 192 5.50 3.88 -18.80
CA VAL A 192 5.42 5.12 -19.56
C VAL A 192 6.84 5.64 -19.81
N ASN A 193 7.24 5.77 -21.07
CA ASN A 193 8.62 6.11 -21.43
C ASN A 193 8.72 7.43 -22.22
N THR A 194 7.66 7.83 -22.92
CA THR A 194 7.61 9.05 -23.74
C THR A 194 6.59 10.07 -23.21
N ASP A 195 6.72 11.33 -23.61
CA ASP A 195 5.74 12.37 -23.26
C ASP A 195 4.35 12.05 -23.84
N GLY A 196 4.29 11.55 -25.08
CA GLY A 196 3.03 11.16 -25.71
C GLY A 196 2.33 9.98 -25.01
N GLU A 197 3.10 9.01 -24.50
CA GLU A 197 2.57 7.94 -23.66
C GLU A 197 2.09 8.47 -22.30
N TYR A 198 2.80 9.43 -21.72
CA TYR A 198 2.41 10.06 -20.46
C TYR A 198 1.08 10.81 -20.57
N ASP A 199 0.91 11.62 -21.62
CA ASP A 199 -0.36 12.30 -21.88
C ASP A 199 -1.51 11.31 -22.12
N ALA A 200 -1.23 10.18 -22.79
CA ALA A 200 -2.21 9.14 -23.01
C ALA A 200 -2.59 8.43 -21.71
N TYR A 201 -1.60 8.16 -20.85
CA TYR A 201 -1.78 7.59 -19.53
C TYR A 201 -2.63 8.49 -18.64
N LEU A 202 -2.29 9.78 -18.53
CA LEU A 202 -3.05 10.75 -17.75
C LEU A 202 -4.51 10.85 -18.23
N ARG A 203 -4.73 10.89 -19.55
CA ARG A 203 -6.09 10.85 -20.11
C ARG A 203 -6.83 9.57 -19.72
N HIS A 204 -6.16 8.43 -19.77
CA HIS A 204 -6.76 7.15 -19.40
C HIS A 204 -7.18 7.12 -17.93
N ILE A 205 -6.30 7.48 -16.99
CA ILE A 205 -6.60 7.42 -15.56
C ILE A 205 -7.66 8.46 -15.14
N LEU A 206 -7.69 9.64 -15.77
CA LEU A 206 -8.69 10.67 -15.49
C LEU A 206 -10.06 10.29 -16.06
N GLN A 207 -10.12 9.70 -17.25
CA GLN A 207 -11.38 9.23 -17.85
C GLN A 207 -12.05 8.10 -17.06
N ASN A 208 -11.26 7.27 -16.36
CA ASN A 208 -11.77 6.19 -15.53
C ASN A 208 -11.99 6.59 -14.08
N SER A 209 -11.58 7.81 -13.70
CA SER A 209 -11.61 8.24 -12.32
C SER A 209 -13.01 8.25 -11.73
N GLN A 210 -13.11 7.81 -10.48
CA GLN A 210 -14.27 8.03 -9.63
C GLN A 210 -14.08 9.26 -8.74
N PHE A 211 -12.92 9.90 -8.78
CA PHE A 211 -12.65 11.12 -8.04
C PHE A 211 -13.16 12.32 -8.83
N SER A 212 -14.11 13.06 -8.27
CA SER A 212 -14.67 14.27 -8.88
C SER A 212 -14.03 15.56 -8.35
N GLY A 213 -13.36 15.51 -7.20
CA GLY A 213 -12.68 16.66 -6.59
C GLY A 213 -11.42 17.16 -7.32
N TYR A 214 -10.89 16.42 -8.29
CA TYR A 214 -9.74 16.88 -9.08
C TYR A 214 -10.16 17.78 -10.25
N GLU A 215 -10.02 19.10 -10.08
CA GLU A 215 -10.37 20.10 -11.12
C GLU A 215 -9.20 20.55 -12.01
N GLY A 216 -8.00 20.00 -11.81
CA GLY A 216 -6.74 20.49 -12.43
C GLY A 216 -6.57 20.26 -13.93
N GLY A 217 -7.48 19.52 -14.58
CA GLY A 217 -7.33 19.14 -15.99
C GLY A 217 -6.17 18.16 -16.21
N LEU A 218 -5.60 18.09 -17.42
CA LEU A 218 -4.35 17.36 -17.60
C LEU A 218 -3.22 18.19 -16.99
N PRO A 219 -2.43 17.64 -16.05
CA PRO A 219 -1.22 18.31 -15.57
C PRO A 219 -0.36 18.80 -16.74
N GLU A 220 0.03 20.09 -16.74
CA GLU A 220 0.88 20.64 -17.80
C GLU A 220 2.31 20.13 -17.66
N GLY A 221 2.69 19.21 -18.55
CA GLY A 221 4.03 18.65 -18.57
C GLY A 221 4.30 17.71 -17.38
N ARG A 222 5.51 17.14 -17.39
CA ARG A 222 5.95 16.28 -16.29
C ARG A 222 6.24 17.15 -15.06
N PRO A 223 5.72 16.79 -13.86
CA PRO A 223 6.16 17.44 -12.63
C PRO A 223 7.69 17.39 -12.54
N ALA A 224 8.33 18.53 -12.30
CA ALA A 224 9.73 18.52 -11.92
C ALA A 224 9.82 17.81 -10.57
N VAL A 225 10.59 16.72 -10.50
CA VAL A 225 11.04 16.20 -9.21
C VAL A 225 12.08 17.21 -8.74
N VAL A 226 11.72 18.05 -7.76
CA VAL A 226 12.58 19.08 -7.18
C VAL A 226 13.15 18.55 -5.88
#